data_AF-A0A4U0VN65-F1
#
_entry.id   AF-A0A4U0VN65-F1
#
_cell.length_a   1.000
_cell.length_b   1.000
_cell.length_c   1.000
_cell.angle_alpha   90.00
_cell.angle_beta   90.00
_cell.angle_gamma   90.00
#
_symmetry.space_group_name_H-M   'P 1'
#
loop_
_entity.id
_entity.type
_entity.pdbx_description
1 polymer ?
#
loop_
_entity_poly.entity_id
_entity_poly.type
_entity_poly.pdbx_seq_one_letter_code
_entity_poly.pdbx_strand_id
1 'polypeptide(L)'
;MTALPKDDPALRKLDPTLLVIGNLARQYKVHHRNKSVSFGTLVLQQFGYAGLANELFHKGGLVRMLLWLPAAEKYTLLPISEMHRRSMNARLSVGSTITETVGSLDLYNADSTFYARRRQRAPVVEAVLADRAQRWMHDHGMQRPTGRPFLYNRLEADASEEVLSPFETTVSTWRDLEAEIDTAEARFETISSVSLPRSKERRSEDQKQQVEATLLGGMKYPQCGPASTTYHETGLRTPWLAVFADMGLRIMNLEVALCVVEEKAGAGADYERARDRILKLDAGLEACILQRQIMLNLLSQQIVDQQQACLMEPPLMAIDARNYEPLKAAPDEFWPKNEIMLLDVVPKSRDLSVPDLASKGETARLCEALLKGLLESSSRFLPESLERVAPNAARDLLPLVPAARDPRKGGRLNPNRIRVRMISEDVIVDLLRAWMEWPFKPSMTDLELASESEEAGGVTEGEVESE
;
A
#
# COMPACT_ATOMS: atom_id res chain seq x y z
N MET A 1 33.21 15.94 7.18
CA MET A 1 32.61 14.62 6.97
C MET A 1 33.57 13.80 6.13
N THR A 2 34.06 12.68 6.66
CA THR A 2 35.00 11.83 5.94
C THR A 2 34.19 10.86 5.09
N ALA A 3 34.37 10.90 3.77
CA ALA A 3 33.75 9.90 2.91
C ALA A 3 34.35 8.53 3.24
N LEU A 4 33.49 7.53 3.44
CA LEU A 4 33.92 6.16 3.65
C LEU A 4 34.25 5.48 2.31
N PRO A 5 35.09 4.44 2.31
CA PRO A 5 35.31 3.61 1.13
C PRO A 5 34.00 3.02 0.59
N LYS A 6 33.92 2.80 -0.73
CA LYS A 6 32.70 2.37 -1.45
C LYS A 6 32.03 1.11 -0.86
N ASP A 7 32.86 0.20 -0.34
CA ASP A 7 32.43 -1.10 0.16
C ASP A 7 32.41 -1.17 1.70
N ASP A 8 32.53 -0.02 2.38
CA ASP A 8 32.49 0.02 3.84
C ASP A 8 31.05 -0.27 4.35
N PRO A 9 30.84 -1.29 5.20
CA PRO A 9 29.53 -1.64 5.73
C PRO A 9 28.91 -0.51 6.59
N ALA A 10 29.72 0.40 7.14
CA ALA A 10 29.22 1.55 7.88
C ALA A 10 28.46 2.55 6.99
N LEU A 11 28.64 2.51 5.66
CA LEU A 11 27.85 3.31 4.72
C LEU A 11 26.33 3.04 4.83
N ARG A 12 25.93 1.82 5.22
CA ARG A 12 24.51 1.48 5.40
C ARG A 12 24.00 1.67 6.82
N LYS A 13 24.83 2.18 7.74
CA LYS A 13 24.41 2.50 9.11
C LYS A 13 24.01 3.96 9.21
N LEU A 14 23.04 4.25 10.07
CA LEU A 14 22.70 5.62 10.43
C LEU A 14 23.91 6.26 11.15
N ASP A 15 24.33 7.41 10.66
CA ASP A 15 25.31 8.28 11.29
C ASP A 15 24.58 9.20 12.29
N PRO A 16 24.74 8.99 13.61
CA PRO A 16 24.09 9.81 14.62
C PRO A 16 24.76 11.17 14.81
N THR A 17 25.92 11.42 14.18
CA THR A 17 26.69 12.65 14.37
C THR A 17 26.18 13.81 13.52
N LEU A 18 25.33 13.53 12.53
CA LEU A 18 24.79 14.53 11.62
C LEU A 18 23.26 14.45 11.56
N LEU A 19 22.63 15.63 11.67
CA LEU A 19 21.22 15.83 11.42
C LEU A 19 21.08 16.93 10.36
N VAL A 20 20.37 16.63 9.26
CA VAL A 20 20.06 17.65 8.24
C VAL A 20 18.69 18.23 8.56
N ILE A 21 18.65 19.54 8.78
CA ILE A 21 17.39 20.27 8.94
C ILE A 21 17.20 21.24 7.78
N GLY A 22 15.97 21.43 7.33
CA GLY A 22 15.71 22.30 6.19
C GLY A 22 14.28 22.78 6.09
N ASN A 23 14.09 23.91 5.39
CA ASN A 23 12.78 24.40 4.99
C ASN A 23 12.70 24.41 3.46
N LEU A 24 11.83 23.55 2.94
CA LEU A 24 11.54 23.40 1.52
C LEU A 24 10.23 24.11 1.12
N ALA A 25 9.53 24.73 2.07
CA ALA A 25 8.36 25.54 1.78
C ALA A 25 8.79 26.84 1.10
N ARG A 26 8.46 26.96 -0.20
CA ARG A 26 8.72 28.16 -1.00
C ARG A 26 7.41 28.92 -1.24
N GLN A 27 7.45 30.24 -1.11
CA GLN A 27 6.32 31.14 -1.38
C GLN A 27 6.56 32.01 -2.62
N TYR A 28 6.95 31.41 -3.74
CA TYR A 28 6.91 32.17 -4.99
C TYR A 28 5.46 32.19 -5.48
N LYS A 29 4.96 33.38 -5.87
CA LYS A 29 3.74 33.52 -6.67
C LYS A 29 4.02 32.98 -8.08
N VAL A 30 4.14 31.66 -8.21
CA VAL A 30 4.17 31.03 -9.52
C VAL A 30 2.73 31.09 -10.02
N HIS A 31 2.48 31.81 -11.12
CA HIS A 31 1.18 31.68 -11.80
C HIS A 31 0.94 30.20 -12.02
N HIS A 32 -0.15 29.66 -11.45
CA HIS A 32 -0.53 28.26 -11.60
C HIS A 32 -0.65 27.96 -13.09
N ARG A 33 0.45 27.46 -13.68
CA ARG A 33 0.45 26.85 -14.99
C ARG A 33 0.20 25.37 -14.76
N ASN A 34 -0.61 24.76 -15.63
CA ASN A 34 -0.68 23.32 -15.73
C ASN A 34 0.76 22.78 -15.81
N LYS A 35 1.13 21.86 -14.90
CA LYS A 35 2.50 21.34 -14.68
C LYS A 35 3.42 22.15 -13.73
N SER A 36 2.89 22.88 -12.75
CA SER A 36 3.73 23.45 -11.69
C SER A 36 4.48 22.35 -10.91
N VAL A 37 5.79 22.47 -10.83
CA VAL A 37 6.67 21.49 -10.16
C VAL A 37 6.59 21.64 -8.64
N SER A 38 6.28 20.56 -7.94
CA SER A 38 6.36 20.50 -6.48
C SER A 38 7.82 20.35 -6.05
N PHE A 39 8.43 21.49 -5.69
CA PHE A 39 9.86 21.56 -5.39
C PHE A 39 10.24 20.74 -4.14
N GLY A 40 9.44 20.77 -3.08
CA GLY A 40 9.73 20.03 -1.86
C GLY A 40 9.80 18.53 -2.14
N THR A 41 8.84 18.05 -2.91
CA THR A 41 8.75 16.68 -3.38
C THR A 41 9.94 16.26 -4.26
N LEU A 42 10.38 17.09 -5.22
CA LEU A 42 11.58 16.79 -6.02
C LEU A 42 12.85 16.70 -5.19
N VAL A 43 13.03 17.61 -4.22
CA VAL A 43 14.20 17.57 -3.34
C VAL A 43 14.18 16.31 -2.48
N LEU A 44 13.01 15.94 -1.96
CA LEU A 44 12.85 14.71 -1.17
C LEU A 44 13.17 13.46 -1.99
N GLN A 45 12.74 13.42 -3.25
CA GLN A 45 13.11 12.37 -4.20
C GLN A 45 14.62 12.27 -4.39
N GLN A 46 15.31 13.40 -4.61
CA GLN A 46 16.76 13.44 -4.77
C GLN A 46 17.49 12.97 -3.51
N PHE A 47 17.02 13.38 -2.32
CA PHE A 47 17.61 12.94 -1.06
C PHE A 47 17.36 11.46 -0.79
N GLY A 48 16.17 10.95 -1.12
CA GLY A 48 15.88 9.51 -1.05
C GLY A 48 16.79 8.68 -1.97
N TYR A 49 17.00 9.14 -3.21
CA TYR A 49 17.96 8.52 -4.14
C TYR A 49 19.38 8.57 -3.57
N ALA A 50 19.82 9.73 -3.05
CA ALA A 50 21.15 9.86 -2.46
C ALA A 50 21.35 8.93 -1.26
N GLY A 51 20.30 8.66 -0.48
CA GLY A 51 20.32 7.67 0.60
C GLY A 51 20.47 6.23 0.10
N LEU A 52 19.86 5.88 -1.03
CA LEU A 52 20.04 4.56 -1.67
C LEU A 52 21.44 4.39 -2.29
N ALA A 53 21.96 5.43 -2.93
CA ALA A 53 23.24 5.41 -3.64
C ALA A 53 24.46 5.78 -2.76
N ASN A 54 24.26 6.18 -1.50
CA ASN A 54 25.30 6.72 -0.61
C ASN A 54 26.01 7.98 -1.18
N GLU A 55 25.23 8.89 -1.75
CA GLU A 55 25.69 10.15 -2.34
C GLU A 55 25.43 11.37 -1.43
N LEU A 56 25.83 12.57 -1.86
CA LEU A 56 25.66 13.83 -1.11
C LEU A 56 26.22 13.75 0.32
N PHE A 57 25.38 14.05 1.31
CA PHE A 57 25.68 13.97 2.73
C PHE A 57 25.52 12.54 3.29
N HIS A 58 25.30 11.52 2.45
CA HIS A 58 25.28 10.10 2.85
C HIS A 58 26.60 9.36 2.60
N LYS A 59 27.65 10.08 2.15
CA LYS A 59 28.97 9.51 1.82
C LYS A 59 29.74 8.94 3.01
N GLY A 60 29.36 9.29 4.24
CA GLY A 60 29.97 8.79 5.48
C GLY A 60 29.07 7.88 6.31
N GLY A 61 27.88 7.54 5.79
CA GLY A 61 26.81 6.88 6.54
C GLY A 61 25.44 7.47 6.17
N LEU A 62 24.36 6.80 6.53
CA LEU A 62 22.99 7.29 6.32
C LEU A 62 22.68 8.43 7.29
N VAL A 63 21.96 9.45 6.84
CA VAL A 63 21.77 10.69 7.64
C VAL A 63 20.28 10.99 7.77
N ARG A 64 19.82 11.19 8.99
CA ARG A 64 18.43 11.57 9.29
C ARG A 64 18.18 13.02 8.86
N MET A 65 16.98 13.29 8.36
CA MET A 65 16.57 14.61 7.90
C MET A 65 15.26 15.04 8.56
N LEU A 66 15.18 16.31 8.99
CA LEU A 66 13.95 16.98 9.42
C LEU A 66 13.63 18.13 8.47
N LEU A 67 12.58 17.99 7.66
CA LEU A 67 12.29 18.89 6.55
C LEU A 67 10.90 19.50 6.69
N TRP A 68 10.82 20.83 6.68
CA TRP A 68 9.55 21.55 6.55
C TRP A 68 9.12 21.62 5.09
N LEU A 69 7.89 21.19 4.79
CA LEU A 69 7.29 21.22 3.46
C LEU A 69 5.92 21.91 3.51
N PRO A 70 5.41 22.45 2.39
CA PRO A 70 4.04 22.95 2.32
C PRO A 70 3.04 21.82 2.65
N ALA A 71 2.02 22.11 3.46
CA ALA A 71 1.01 21.12 3.81
C ALA A 71 0.25 20.62 2.56
N ALA A 72 0.15 21.43 1.50
CA ALA A 72 -0.46 21.03 0.24
C ALA A 72 0.21 19.82 -0.45
N GLU A 73 1.50 19.55 -0.19
CA GLU A 73 2.22 18.41 -0.78
C GLU A 73 1.87 17.07 -0.11
N LYS A 74 1.19 17.12 1.05
CA LYS A 74 0.89 15.97 1.90
C LYS A 74 0.09 14.87 1.19
N TYR A 75 -0.88 15.22 0.35
CA TYR A 75 -1.63 14.21 -0.41
C TYR A 75 -0.78 13.40 -1.37
N THR A 76 0.27 14.03 -1.93
CA THR A 76 1.18 13.39 -2.87
C THR A 76 2.23 12.57 -2.12
N LEU A 77 2.73 13.07 -0.99
CA LEU A 77 3.80 12.44 -0.22
C LEU A 77 3.33 11.33 0.70
N LEU A 78 2.16 11.52 1.33
CA LEU A 78 1.56 10.64 2.32
C LEU A 78 0.12 10.27 1.94
N PRO A 79 -0.12 9.51 0.85
CA PRO A 79 -1.50 9.17 0.50
C PRO A 79 -2.14 8.26 1.55
N ILE A 80 -3.42 8.50 1.88
CA ILE A 80 -4.22 7.64 2.78
C ILE A 80 -4.82 6.40 2.09
N SER A 81 -4.69 6.30 0.78
CA SER A 81 -5.09 5.11 0.05
C SER A 81 -4.02 4.75 -0.96
N GLU A 82 -3.78 3.45 -1.04
CA GLU A 82 -2.96 2.78 -2.03
C GLU A 82 -3.38 3.12 -3.47
N MET A 83 -4.65 3.45 -3.73
CA MET A 83 -5.11 3.97 -5.04
C MET A 83 -4.36 5.22 -5.51
N HIS A 84 -3.87 6.03 -4.56
CA HIS A 84 -3.17 7.28 -4.82
C HIS A 84 -1.65 7.13 -4.68
N ARG A 85 -1.15 5.93 -4.41
CA ARG A 85 0.28 5.65 -4.34
C ARG A 85 0.88 5.73 -5.75
N ARG A 86 1.93 6.54 -5.89
CA ARG A 86 2.68 6.74 -7.15
C ARG A 86 4.09 6.17 -7.04
N SER A 87 4.80 6.12 -8.17
CA SER A 87 6.20 5.68 -8.29
C SER A 87 7.12 6.33 -7.25
N MET A 88 6.91 7.63 -7.01
CA MET A 88 7.59 8.38 -5.98
C MET A 88 7.43 7.80 -4.58
N ASN A 89 6.19 7.49 -4.15
CA ASN A 89 5.94 6.96 -2.81
C ASN A 89 6.58 5.58 -2.66
N ALA A 90 6.44 4.73 -3.68
CA ALA A 90 7.07 3.41 -3.71
C ALA A 90 8.60 3.53 -3.61
N ARG A 91 9.23 4.40 -4.41
CA ARG A 91 10.69 4.63 -4.36
C ARG A 91 11.15 5.15 -3.00
N LEU A 92 10.46 6.15 -2.45
CA LEU A 92 10.79 6.71 -1.15
C LEU A 92 10.67 5.64 -0.05
N SER A 93 9.63 4.80 -0.09
CA SER A 93 9.45 3.71 0.89
C SER A 93 10.61 2.71 0.87
N VAL A 94 11.17 2.39 -0.31
CA VAL A 94 12.33 1.49 -0.43
C VAL A 94 13.56 2.05 0.29
N GLY A 95 13.79 3.37 0.19
CA GLY A 95 15.01 4.01 0.70
C GLY A 95 14.89 4.68 2.06
N SER A 96 13.69 5.01 2.54
CA SER A 96 13.50 5.80 3.76
C SER A 96 12.18 5.52 4.45
N THR A 97 12.18 5.65 5.77
CA THR A 97 10.96 5.83 6.57
C THR A 97 10.64 7.31 6.62
N ILE A 98 9.40 7.68 6.30
CA ILE A 98 8.92 9.07 6.31
C ILE A 98 7.78 9.17 7.31
N THR A 99 7.87 10.08 8.27
CA THR A 99 6.84 10.29 9.28
C THR A 99 6.54 11.78 9.43
N GLU A 100 5.27 12.15 9.33
CA GLU A 100 4.85 13.51 9.70
C GLU A 100 4.95 13.66 11.21
N THR A 101 5.72 14.64 11.66
CA THR A 101 5.91 14.92 13.09
C THR A 101 5.07 16.10 13.56
N VAL A 102 4.88 17.08 12.67
CA VAL A 102 4.04 18.26 12.91
C VAL A 102 3.31 18.57 11.62
N GLY A 103 2.05 18.98 11.71
CA GLY A 103 1.32 19.52 10.57
C GLY A 103 0.31 20.58 11.00
N SER A 104 -0.01 21.50 10.11
CA SER A 104 -0.98 22.57 10.38
C SER A 104 -2.39 22.26 9.88
N LEU A 105 -2.50 21.43 8.83
CA LEU A 105 -3.76 21.10 8.17
C LEU A 105 -3.98 19.58 8.12
N ASP A 106 -5.15 19.15 8.61
CA ASP A 106 -5.62 17.79 8.39
C ASP A 106 -6.38 17.70 7.05
N LEU A 107 -5.61 17.44 5.99
CA LEU A 107 -6.15 17.24 4.66
C LEU A 107 -6.97 15.95 4.52
N TYR A 108 -6.97 15.05 5.49
CA TYR A 108 -7.74 13.80 5.39
C TYR A 108 -9.12 13.90 6.02
N ASN A 109 -9.43 15.02 6.68
CA ASN A 109 -10.75 15.26 7.23
C ASN A 109 -11.78 15.44 6.11
N ALA A 110 -12.73 14.51 6.01
CA ALA A 110 -13.81 14.49 5.04
C ALA A 110 -14.70 15.75 5.02
N ASP A 111 -14.83 16.42 6.17
CA ASP A 111 -15.62 17.63 6.31
C ASP A 111 -14.91 18.86 5.75
N SER A 112 -13.59 18.75 5.56
CA SER A 112 -12.73 19.88 5.20
C SER A 112 -12.65 20.14 3.69
N THR A 113 -12.67 19.10 2.85
CA THR A 113 -12.46 19.25 1.40
C THR A 113 -13.18 18.21 0.54
N PHE A 114 -13.52 18.59 -0.70
CA PHE A 114 -14.05 17.68 -1.72
C PHE A 114 -13.11 16.48 -2.00
N TYR A 115 -11.79 16.72 -2.02
CA TYR A 115 -10.79 15.69 -2.25
C TYR A 115 -10.71 14.70 -1.09
N ALA A 116 -10.86 15.15 0.16
CA ALA A 116 -10.89 14.26 1.33
C ALA A 116 -12.07 13.28 1.26
N ARG A 117 -13.25 13.72 0.81
CA ARG A 117 -14.44 12.85 0.66
C ARG A 117 -14.21 11.68 -0.30
N ARG A 118 -13.53 11.93 -1.43
CA ARG A 118 -13.22 10.89 -2.43
C ARG A 118 -12.08 9.95 -2.03
N ARG A 119 -11.34 10.27 -0.96
CA ARG A 119 -10.17 9.53 -0.50
C ARG A 119 -10.39 8.84 0.84
N GLN A 120 -11.63 8.81 1.33
CA GLN A 120 -11.94 8.29 2.66
C GLN A 120 -11.51 6.84 2.84
N ARG A 121 -11.00 6.57 4.04
CA ARG A 121 -10.81 5.25 4.60
C ARG A 121 -11.90 5.00 5.62
N ALA A 122 -12.28 3.74 5.81
CA ALA A 122 -13.24 3.38 6.85
C ALA A 122 -12.75 3.88 8.23
N PRO A 123 -13.57 4.61 9.00
CA PRO A 123 -13.16 5.16 10.31
C PRO A 123 -12.58 4.12 11.27
N VAL A 124 -13.12 2.90 11.25
CA VAL A 124 -12.64 1.79 12.09
C VAL A 124 -11.17 1.42 11.79
N VAL A 125 -10.73 1.46 10.54
CA VAL A 125 -9.34 1.18 10.16
C VAL A 125 -8.42 2.33 10.59
N GLU A 126 -8.88 3.57 10.44
CA GLU A 126 -8.16 4.76 10.92
C GLU A 126 -7.94 4.74 12.43
N ALA A 127 -8.96 4.31 13.20
CA ALA A 127 -8.87 4.20 14.65
C ALA A 127 -7.83 3.17 15.09
N VAL A 128 -7.77 2.00 14.43
CA VAL A 128 -6.77 0.97 14.73
C VAL A 128 -5.35 1.43 14.43
N LEU A 129 -5.14 2.17 13.34
CA LEU A 129 -3.83 2.72 13.00
C LEU A 129 -3.41 3.82 13.99
N ALA A 130 -4.35 4.66 14.42
CA ALA A 130 -4.09 5.68 15.44
C ALA A 130 -3.75 5.05 16.80
N ASP A 131 -4.49 4.02 17.20
CA ASP A 131 -4.24 3.28 18.43
C ASP A 131 -2.89 2.53 18.39
N ARG A 132 -2.52 1.92 17.25
CA ARG A 132 -1.17 1.34 17.05
C ARG A 132 -0.07 2.37 17.31
N ALA A 133 -0.16 3.55 16.74
CA ALA A 133 0.81 4.62 16.93
C ALA A 133 0.84 5.10 18.40
N GLN A 134 -0.32 5.23 19.05
CA GLN A 134 -0.38 5.67 20.45
C GLN A 134 0.13 4.63 21.45
N ARG A 135 -0.11 3.34 21.22
CA ARG A 135 0.50 2.25 22.00
C ARG A 135 2.02 2.29 21.87
N TRP A 136 2.53 2.46 20.64
CA TRP A 136 3.97 2.59 20.43
C TRP A 136 4.54 3.80 21.19
N MET A 137 3.87 4.96 21.13
CA MET A 137 4.24 6.15 21.90
C MET A 137 4.28 5.86 23.40
N HIS A 138 3.23 5.22 23.94
CA HIS A 138 3.15 4.86 25.35
C HIS A 138 4.29 3.93 25.77
N ASP A 139 4.53 2.86 25.01
CA ASP A 139 5.54 1.85 25.30
C ASP A 139 6.98 2.42 25.25
N HIS A 140 7.19 3.49 24.49
CA HIS A 140 8.47 4.21 24.39
C HIS A 140 8.54 5.45 25.31
N GLY A 141 7.57 5.64 26.20
CA GLY A 141 7.56 6.76 27.14
C GLY A 141 7.39 8.14 26.49
N MET A 142 6.87 8.19 25.26
CA MET A 142 6.56 9.46 24.59
C MET A 142 5.33 10.10 25.21
N GLN A 143 5.48 11.35 25.63
CA GLN A 143 4.38 12.14 26.17
C GLN A 143 3.97 13.23 25.18
N ARG A 144 2.67 13.41 25.00
CA ARG A 144 2.13 14.53 24.24
C ARG A 144 2.47 15.84 24.98
N PRO A 145 3.11 16.82 24.31
CA PRO A 145 3.42 18.10 24.95
C PRO A 145 2.17 18.85 25.42
N THR A 146 2.26 19.52 26.57
CA THR A 146 1.17 20.32 27.14
C THR A 146 0.75 21.42 26.17
N GLY A 147 -0.55 21.56 25.92
CA GLY A 147 -1.12 22.58 25.02
C GLY A 147 -0.97 22.27 23.52
N ARG A 148 -0.45 21.09 23.14
CA ARG A 148 -0.31 20.67 21.74
C ARG A 148 -1.20 19.45 21.46
N PRO A 149 -2.37 19.61 20.83
CA PRO A 149 -3.18 18.47 20.42
C PRO A 149 -2.50 17.71 19.26
N PHE A 150 -2.93 16.46 19.04
CA PHE A 150 -2.57 15.76 17.80
C PHE A 150 -3.29 16.41 16.62
N LEU A 151 -2.66 16.33 15.45
CA LEU A 151 -3.22 16.81 14.20
C LEU A 151 -4.47 16.03 13.81
N TYR A 152 -4.42 14.71 14.01
CA TYR A 152 -5.50 13.79 13.72
C TYR A 152 -6.28 13.48 14.99
N ASN A 153 -7.60 13.64 14.94
CA ASN A 153 -8.51 13.19 15.99
C ASN A 153 -9.29 11.97 15.51
N ARG A 154 -8.63 10.80 15.47
CA ARG A 154 -9.14 9.56 14.84
C ARG A 154 -9.63 8.48 15.81
N LEU A 155 -9.53 8.72 17.12
CA LEU A 155 -9.91 7.73 18.15
C LEU A 155 -11.42 7.68 18.43
N GLU A 156 -12.24 8.52 17.80
CA GLU A 156 -13.68 8.61 18.08
C GLU A 156 -14.51 7.51 17.40
N ALA A 157 -13.89 6.50 16.77
CA ALA A 157 -14.63 5.35 16.26
C ALA A 157 -15.15 4.49 17.44
N ASP A 158 -16.35 3.92 17.28
CA ASP A 158 -17.01 3.11 18.29
C ASP A 158 -16.10 1.92 18.70
N ALA A 159 -15.69 1.87 19.97
CA ALA A 159 -14.75 0.89 20.51
C ALA A 159 -15.26 -0.57 20.48
N SER A 160 -16.46 -0.79 19.92
CA SER A 160 -17.11 -2.08 19.77
C SER A 160 -16.74 -2.83 18.49
N GLU A 161 -16.08 -2.20 17.51
CA GLU A 161 -15.71 -2.83 16.23
C GLU A 161 -14.28 -3.39 16.25
N GLU A 162 -14.14 -4.69 16.51
CA GLU A 162 -12.86 -5.40 16.41
C GLU A 162 -12.40 -5.50 14.95
N VAL A 163 -11.17 -5.07 14.65
CA VAL A 163 -10.54 -5.25 13.33
C VAL A 163 -9.63 -6.46 13.38
N LEU A 164 -9.96 -7.49 12.60
CA LEU A 164 -9.17 -8.71 12.51
C LEU A 164 -8.19 -8.62 11.34
N SER A 165 -6.91 -8.94 11.60
CA SER A 165 -5.89 -8.97 10.56
C SER A 165 -5.98 -10.26 9.73
N PRO A 166 -6.04 -10.21 8.39
CA PRO A 166 -5.95 -11.42 7.56
C PRO A 166 -4.56 -12.06 7.62
N PHE A 167 -3.56 -11.37 8.17
CA PHE A 167 -2.19 -11.87 8.32
C PHE A 167 -1.97 -12.66 9.61
N GLU A 168 -2.95 -12.65 10.52
CA GLU A 168 -2.90 -13.43 11.76
C GLU A 168 -3.68 -14.74 11.58
N THR A 169 -3.02 -15.85 11.89
CA THR A 169 -3.64 -17.18 11.79
C THR A 169 -3.19 -18.08 12.93
N THR A 170 -4.14 -18.85 13.45
CA THR A 170 -3.88 -19.90 14.45
C THR A 170 -3.60 -21.25 13.81
N VAL A 171 -3.77 -21.36 12.48
CA VAL A 171 -3.52 -22.58 11.71
C VAL A 171 -2.04 -22.96 11.78
N SER A 172 -1.76 -24.20 12.16
CA SER A 172 -0.38 -24.69 12.32
C SER A 172 -0.11 -26.05 11.71
N THR A 173 -1.15 -26.78 11.33
CA THR A 173 -1.03 -28.12 10.72
C THR A 173 -1.84 -28.21 9.42
N TRP A 174 -1.51 -29.19 8.56
CA TRP A 174 -2.31 -29.48 7.36
C TRP A 174 -3.77 -29.77 7.68
N ARG A 175 -4.05 -30.46 8.80
CA ARG A 175 -5.43 -30.76 9.21
C ARG A 175 -6.23 -29.51 9.53
N ASP A 176 -5.62 -28.56 10.23
CA ASP A 176 -6.27 -27.30 10.58
C ASP A 176 -6.52 -26.45 9.33
N LEU A 177 -5.55 -26.43 8.39
CA LEU A 177 -5.70 -25.73 7.12
C LEU A 177 -6.84 -26.29 6.29
N GLU A 178 -6.93 -27.62 6.15
CA GLU A 178 -8.02 -28.25 5.41
C GLU A 178 -9.40 -27.92 6.02
N ALA A 179 -9.51 -27.89 7.36
CA ALA A 179 -10.76 -27.51 8.03
C ALA A 179 -11.13 -26.02 7.80
N GLU A 180 -10.16 -25.12 7.76
CA GLU A 180 -10.40 -23.71 7.42
C GLU A 180 -10.78 -23.54 5.94
N ILE A 181 -10.16 -24.31 5.02
CA ILE A 181 -10.54 -24.33 3.60
C ILE A 181 -11.99 -24.84 3.46
N ASP A 182 -12.36 -25.94 4.12
CA ASP A 182 -13.72 -26.49 4.11
C ASP A 182 -14.74 -25.44 4.60
N THR A 183 -14.41 -24.72 5.67
CA THR A 183 -15.25 -23.65 6.22
C THR A 183 -15.42 -22.49 5.23
N ALA A 184 -14.35 -22.09 4.54
CA ALA A 184 -14.38 -21.04 3.53
C ALA A 184 -15.15 -21.47 2.28
N GLU A 185 -14.99 -22.71 1.82
CA GLU A 185 -15.73 -23.27 0.69
C GLU A 185 -17.24 -23.36 0.99
N ALA A 186 -17.63 -23.88 2.16
CA ALA A 186 -19.04 -23.94 2.58
C ALA A 186 -19.67 -22.54 2.67
N ARG A 187 -18.89 -21.56 3.15
CA ARG A 187 -19.30 -20.16 3.16
C ARG A 187 -19.49 -19.62 1.74
N PHE A 188 -18.54 -19.89 0.83
CA PHE A 188 -18.66 -19.50 -0.57
C PHE A 188 -19.87 -20.14 -1.25
N GLU A 189 -20.19 -21.41 -0.98
CA GLU A 189 -21.40 -22.08 -1.48
C GLU A 189 -22.68 -21.39 -1.00
N THR A 190 -22.71 -20.95 0.26
CA THR A 190 -23.82 -20.15 0.79
C THR A 190 -23.95 -18.82 0.03
N ILE A 191 -22.84 -18.14 -0.23
CA ILE A 191 -22.82 -16.88 -0.98
C ILE A 191 -23.24 -17.10 -2.44
N SER A 192 -22.76 -18.16 -3.09
CA SER A 192 -22.96 -18.44 -4.52
C SER A 192 -24.34 -19.04 -4.84
N SER A 193 -24.97 -19.73 -3.89
CA SER A 193 -26.35 -20.21 -4.01
C SER A 193 -27.38 -19.07 -3.91
N VAL A 194 -27.08 -18.03 -3.15
CA VAL A 194 -27.91 -16.81 -3.04
C VAL A 194 -27.59 -15.83 -4.18
N SER A 195 -26.30 -15.59 -4.38
CA SER A 195 -25.58 -15.61 -5.66
C SER A 195 -26.36 -15.58 -6.96
N LEU A 196 -26.52 -16.80 -7.47
CA LEU A 196 -26.96 -17.12 -8.80
C LEU A 196 -28.48 -17.06 -8.88
N PRO A 197 -29.07 -16.36 -9.86
CA PRO A 197 -30.51 -16.32 -10.01
C PRO A 197 -31.02 -17.73 -10.39
N ARG A 198 -31.61 -18.45 -9.43
CA ARG A 198 -32.57 -19.51 -9.75
C ARG A 198 -33.86 -18.81 -10.22
N SER A 199 -34.00 -18.73 -11.54
CA SER A 199 -35.22 -18.41 -12.32
C SER A 199 -36.45 -17.81 -11.59
N LYS A 200 -36.90 -16.66 -12.07
CA LYS A 200 -38.29 -16.12 -12.04
C LYS A 200 -39.00 -15.89 -10.69
N GLU A 201 -38.46 -16.29 -9.54
CA GLU A 201 -39.08 -15.95 -8.25
C GLU A 201 -38.60 -14.58 -7.75
N ARG A 202 -39.47 -13.57 -7.88
CA ARG A 202 -39.29 -12.29 -7.18
C ARG A 202 -39.40 -12.55 -5.68
N ARG A 203 -38.28 -12.61 -4.98
CA ARG A 203 -38.25 -12.57 -3.51
C ARG A 203 -38.94 -11.31 -3.01
N SER A 204 -39.72 -11.44 -1.94
CA SER A 204 -40.26 -10.27 -1.22
C SER A 204 -39.11 -9.45 -0.62
N GLU A 205 -39.37 -8.19 -0.27
CA GLU A 205 -38.34 -7.33 0.32
C GLU A 205 -37.84 -7.89 1.67
N ASP A 206 -38.75 -8.41 2.50
CA ASP A 206 -38.42 -9.08 3.77
C ASP A 206 -37.52 -10.30 3.55
N GLN A 207 -37.78 -11.09 2.51
CA GLN A 207 -36.93 -12.24 2.17
C GLN A 207 -35.53 -11.81 1.73
N LYS A 208 -35.41 -10.67 1.01
CA LYS A 208 -34.09 -10.13 0.65
C LYS A 208 -33.34 -9.64 1.89
N GLN A 209 -34.01 -8.92 2.78
CA GLN A 209 -33.42 -8.41 4.03
C GLN A 209 -32.99 -9.56 4.94
N GLN A 210 -33.80 -10.61 5.10
CA GLN A 210 -33.44 -11.79 5.89
C GLN A 210 -32.21 -12.51 5.33
N VAL A 211 -32.13 -12.63 4.01
CA VAL A 211 -30.98 -13.22 3.32
C VAL A 211 -29.74 -12.36 3.53
N GLU A 212 -29.84 -11.03 3.39
CA GLU A 212 -28.71 -10.13 3.63
C GLU A 212 -28.24 -10.17 5.08
N ALA A 213 -29.17 -10.17 6.05
CA ALA A 213 -28.84 -10.30 7.47
C ALA A 213 -28.12 -11.63 7.75
N THR A 214 -28.57 -12.74 7.14
CA THR A 214 -27.92 -14.05 7.26
C THR A 214 -26.51 -14.04 6.67
N LEU A 215 -26.32 -13.39 5.52
CA LEU A 215 -24.99 -13.24 4.93
C LEU A 215 -24.10 -12.36 5.81
N LEU A 216 -24.54 -11.18 6.22
CA LEU A 216 -23.76 -10.29 7.08
C LEU A 216 -23.39 -10.93 8.43
N GLY A 217 -24.31 -11.68 9.05
CA GLY A 217 -24.06 -12.37 10.31
C GLY A 217 -23.02 -13.50 10.23
N GLY A 218 -22.67 -13.95 9.03
CA GLY A 218 -21.64 -14.96 8.80
C GLY A 218 -20.28 -14.39 8.37
N MET A 219 -20.02 -13.08 8.49
CA MET A 219 -18.71 -12.48 8.18
C MET A 219 -17.66 -12.86 9.24
N LYS A 220 -16.42 -13.11 8.79
CA LYS A 220 -15.24 -13.29 9.67
C LYS A 220 -14.59 -11.94 9.94
N TYR A 221 -14.57 -11.04 8.96
CA TYR A 221 -13.98 -9.70 9.04
C TYR A 221 -15.08 -8.64 9.16
N PRO A 222 -15.54 -8.33 10.39
CA PRO A 222 -16.66 -7.39 10.59
C PRO A 222 -16.36 -5.99 10.05
N GLN A 223 -15.08 -5.58 10.02
CA GLN A 223 -14.65 -4.29 9.49
C GLN A 223 -15.00 -4.09 7.99
N CYS A 224 -15.30 -5.14 7.23
CA CYS A 224 -15.78 -5.04 5.86
C CYS A 224 -17.15 -4.36 5.75
N GLY A 225 -17.99 -4.44 6.79
CA GLY A 225 -19.29 -3.76 6.86
C GLY A 225 -19.13 -2.24 6.79
N PRO A 226 -18.50 -1.62 7.80
CA PRO A 226 -18.19 -0.19 7.79
C PRO A 226 -17.36 0.25 6.57
N ALA A 227 -16.41 -0.57 6.10
CA ALA A 227 -15.65 -0.25 4.90
C ALA A 227 -16.49 -0.19 3.62
N SER A 228 -17.59 -0.94 3.55
CA SER A 228 -18.50 -0.88 2.40
C SER A 228 -19.36 0.38 2.36
N THR A 229 -19.59 1.04 3.50
CA THR A 229 -20.47 2.23 3.57
C THR A 229 -19.79 3.48 2.99
N THR A 230 -18.46 3.51 2.89
CA THR A 230 -17.73 4.57 2.18
C THR A 230 -18.11 4.66 0.70
N TYR A 231 -18.72 3.60 0.14
CA TYR A 231 -19.19 3.52 -1.24
C TYR A 231 -20.71 3.71 -1.40
N HIS A 232 -21.44 4.15 -0.36
CA HIS A 232 -22.91 4.27 -0.43
C HIS A 232 -23.40 5.21 -1.55
N GLU A 233 -22.63 6.25 -1.89
CA GLU A 233 -22.95 7.21 -2.97
C GLU A 233 -22.91 6.57 -4.37
N THR A 234 -22.34 5.37 -4.52
CA THR A 234 -22.24 4.68 -5.82
C THR A 234 -23.55 4.01 -6.27
N GLY A 235 -24.57 3.97 -5.42
CA GLY A 235 -25.84 3.30 -5.68
C GLY A 235 -25.77 1.76 -5.68
N LEU A 236 -24.61 1.20 -5.30
CA LEU A 236 -24.41 -0.25 -5.16
C LEU A 236 -24.92 -0.77 -3.82
N ARG A 237 -25.27 -2.06 -3.78
CA ARG A 237 -25.68 -2.73 -2.53
C ARG A 237 -24.47 -2.95 -1.63
N THR A 238 -24.28 -2.04 -0.65
CA THR A 238 -23.19 -2.10 0.33
C THR A 238 -23.08 -3.43 1.08
N PRO A 239 -24.17 -4.17 1.42
CA PRO A 239 -24.03 -5.48 2.07
C PRO A 239 -23.27 -6.50 1.23
N TRP A 240 -23.48 -6.49 -0.10
CA TRP A 240 -22.79 -7.42 -0.99
C TRP A 240 -21.31 -7.06 -1.14
N LEU A 241 -20.97 -5.77 -1.14
CA LEU A 241 -19.57 -5.33 -1.10
C LEU A 241 -18.86 -5.87 0.14
N ALA A 242 -19.49 -5.73 1.31
CA ALA A 242 -18.95 -6.24 2.57
C ALA A 242 -18.76 -7.77 2.54
N VAL A 243 -19.77 -8.52 2.08
CA VAL A 243 -19.71 -9.99 2.02
C VAL A 243 -18.63 -10.49 1.07
N PHE A 244 -18.45 -9.86 -0.09
CA PHE A 244 -17.40 -10.25 -1.04
C PHE A 244 -16.00 -9.83 -0.57
N ALA A 245 -15.87 -8.67 0.06
CA ALA A 245 -14.61 -8.26 0.68
C ALA A 245 -14.20 -9.19 1.83
N ASP A 246 -15.16 -9.60 2.69
CA ASP A 246 -14.95 -10.60 3.75
C ASP A 246 -14.39 -11.91 3.16
N MET A 247 -14.99 -12.40 2.07
CA MET A 247 -14.52 -13.60 1.40
C MET A 247 -13.11 -13.43 0.81
N GLY A 248 -12.80 -12.25 0.24
CA GLY A 248 -11.45 -11.94 -0.25
C GLY A 248 -10.39 -11.96 0.86
N LEU A 249 -10.69 -11.42 2.04
CA LEU A 249 -9.80 -11.46 3.20
C LEU A 249 -9.68 -12.87 3.81
N ARG A 250 -10.74 -13.69 3.74
CA ARG A 250 -10.67 -15.11 4.13
C ARG A 250 -9.69 -15.87 3.25
N ILE A 251 -9.76 -15.67 1.94
CA ILE A 251 -8.82 -16.28 0.98
C ILE A 251 -7.39 -15.84 1.27
N MET A 252 -7.16 -14.54 1.50
CA MET A 252 -5.84 -14.04 1.89
C MET A 252 -5.31 -14.71 3.16
N ASN A 253 -6.15 -14.92 4.17
CA ASN A 253 -5.76 -15.61 5.40
C ASN A 253 -5.47 -17.10 5.17
N LEU A 254 -6.15 -17.76 4.24
CA LEU A 254 -5.81 -19.12 3.80
C LEU A 254 -4.45 -19.15 3.09
N GLU A 255 -4.14 -18.16 2.24
CA GLU A 255 -2.83 -18.02 1.60
C GLU A 255 -1.72 -17.85 2.67
N VAL A 256 -1.96 -17.03 3.70
CA VAL A 256 -1.03 -16.87 4.83
C VAL A 256 -0.85 -18.18 5.61
N ALA A 257 -1.95 -18.86 5.91
CA ALA A 257 -1.93 -20.14 6.61
C ALA A 257 -1.19 -21.22 5.81
N LEU A 258 -1.34 -21.24 4.49
CA LEU A 258 -0.60 -22.13 3.61
C LEU A 258 0.92 -21.91 3.76
N CYS A 259 1.40 -20.66 3.72
CA CYS A 259 2.82 -20.34 3.94
C CYS A 259 3.30 -20.79 5.32
N VAL A 260 2.53 -20.54 6.39
CA VAL A 260 2.89 -20.92 7.76
C VAL A 260 3.01 -22.44 7.92
N VAL A 261 2.10 -23.22 7.31
CA VAL A 261 2.13 -24.68 7.38
C VAL A 261 3.25 -25.25 6.49
N GLU A 262 3.46 -24.68 5.31
CA GLU A 262 4.57 -25.04 4.42
C GLU A 262 5.94 -24.86 5.13
N GLU A 263 6.14 -23.74 5.81
CA GLU A 263 7.37 -23.47 6.58
C GLU A 263 7.62 -24.49 7.69
N LYS A 264 6.56 -25.04 8.30
CA LYS A 264 6.66 -25.98 9.43
C LYS A 264 6.73 -27.45 9.00
N ALA A 265 5.94 -27.83 8.00
CA ALA A 265 5.70 -29.22 7.61
C ALA A 265 6.31 -29.59 6.24
N GLY A 266 6.82 -28.61 5.50
CA GLY A 266 7.41 -28.79 4.17
C GLY A 266 6.38 -28.86 3.05
N ALA A 267 6.83 -28.59 1.82
CA ALA A 267 6.01 -28.74 0.61
C ALA A 267 5.88 -30.23 0.22
N GLY A 268 4.67 -30.65 -0.14
CA GLY A 268 4.35 -32.04 -0.51
C GLY A 268 2.96 -32.16 -1.13
N ALA A 269 2.41 -33.37 -1.18
CA ALA A 269 1.09 -33.60 -1.79
C ALA A 269 -0.05 -32.82 -1.10
N ASP A 270 0.02 -32.67 0.23
CA ASP A 270 -0.96 -31.89 0.99
C ASP A 270 -0.88 -30.39 0.65
N TYR A 271 0.34 -29.85 0.45
CA TYR A 271 0.54 -28.48 -0.02
C TYR A 271 -0.11 -28.25 -1.38
N GLU A 272 0.19 -29.11 -2.36
CA GLU A 272 -0.35 -29.02 -3.72
C GLU A 272 -1.89 -29.06 -3.70
N ARG A 273 -2.47 -29.97 -2.91
CA ARG A 273 -3.92 -30.07 -2.73
C ARG A 273 -4.52 -28.79 -2.13
N ALA A 274 -3.98 -28.32 -1.01
CA ALA A 274 -4.48 -27.12 -0.34
C ALA A 274 -4.35 -25.88 -1.24
N ARG A 275 -3.21 -25.73 -1.91
CA ARG A 275 -2.94 -24.67 -2.88
C ARG A 275 -3.97 -24.65 -4.00
N ASP A 276 -4.23 -25.79 -4.63
CA ASP A 276 -5.15 -25.87 -5.75
C ASP A 276 -6.60 -25.57 -5.33
N ARG A 277 -7.00 -25.98 -4.12
CA ARG A 277 -8.30 -25.62 -3.54
C ARG A 277 -8.43 -24.12 -3.30
N ILE A 278 -7.42 -23.49 -2.70
CA ILE A 278 -7.41 -22.03 -2.47
C ILE A 278 -7.48 -21.26 -3.79
N LEU A 279 -6.69 -21.65 -4.80
CA LEU A 279 -6.72 -21.05 -6.13
C LEU A 279 -8.09 -21.22 -6.81
N LYS A 280 -8.71 -22.39 -6.68
CA LYS A 280 -10.06 -22.65 -7.21
C LYS A 280 -11.10 -21.78 -6.50
N LEU A 281 -11.00 -21.60 -5.19
CA LEU A 281 -11.88 -20.76 -4.39
C LEU A 281 -11.77 -19.28 -4.82
N ASP A 282 -10.55 -18.78 -5.02
CA ASP A 282 -10.28 -17.42 -5.53
C ASP A 282 -10.87 -17.20 -6.93
N ALA A 283 -10.61 -18.11 -7.86
CA ALA A 283 -11.19 -18.03 -9.21
C ALA A 283 -12.72 -18.12 -9.19
N GLY A 284 -13.28 -18.98 -8.33
CA GLY A 284 -14.72 -19.12 -8.14
C GLY A 284 -15.37 -17.84 -7.60
N LEU A 285 -14.74 -17.20 -6.62
CA LEU A 285 -15.20 -15.92 -6.06
C LEU A 285 -15.26 -14.84 -7.13
N GLU A 286 -14.17 -14.63 -7.89
CA GLU A 286 -14.13 -13.63 -8.94
C GLU A 286 -15.18 -13.89 -10.03
N ALA A 287 -15.29 -15.13 -10.50
CA ALA A 287 -16.31 -15.50 -11.49
C ALA A 287 -17.73 -15.22 -10.97
N CYS A 288 -18.00 -15.53 -9.69
CA CYS A 288 -19.29 -15.26 -9.05
C CYS A 288 -19.63 -13.76 -8.99
N ILE A 289 -18.65 -12.91 -8.66
CA ILE A 289 -18.87 -11.46 -8.59
C ILE A 289 -19.04 -10.86 -9.99
N LEU A 290 -18.19 -11.26 -10.94
CA LEU A 290 -18.26 -10.77 -12.33
C LEU A 290 -19.57 -11.13 -13.02
N GLN A 291 -20.14 -12.30 -12.74
CA GLN A 291 -21.47 -12.69 -13.21
C GLN A 291 -22.59 -11.78 -12.69
N ARG A 292 -22.41 -11.15 -11.53
CA ARG A 292 -23.37 -10.18 -10.98
C ARG A 292 -23.17 -8.80 -11.61
N GLN A 293 -22.00 -8.21 -11.37
CA GLN A 293 -21.70 -6.84 -11.76
C GLN A 293 -20.20 -6.55 -11.66
N ILE A 294 -19.62 -6.05 -12.74
CA ILE A 294 -18.17 -5.71 -12.83
C ILE A 294 -17.76 -4.70 -11.75
N MET A 295 -18.58 -3.67 -11.52
CA MET A 295 -18.30 -2.66 -10.49
C MET A 295 -18.24 -3.23 -9.07
N LEU A 296 -19.01 -4.28 -8.78
CA LEU A 296 -18.98 -4.94 -7.48
C LEU A 296 -17.64 -5.65 -7.24
N ASN A 297 -17.06 -6.24 -8.29
CA ASN A 297 -15.73 -6.84 -8.23
C ASN A 297 -14.68 -5.76 -7.96
N LEU A 298 -14.70 -4.65 -8.70
CA LEU A 298 -13.73 -3.57 -8.52
C LEU A 298 -13.73 -3.03 -7.09
N LEU A 299 -14.90 -2.68 -6.54
CA LEU A 299 -15.00 -2.04 -5.23
C LEU A 299 -14.77 -3.01 -4.07
N SER A 300 -15.22 -4.27 -4.17
CA SER A 300 -14.89 -5.27 -3.14
C SER A 300 -13.38 -5.53 -3.07
N GLN A 301 -12.70 -5.57 -4.22
CA GLN A 301 -11.24 -5.67 -4.27
C GLN A 301 -10.54 -4.41 -3.72
N GLN A 302 -11.10 -3.21 -3.90
CA GLN A 302 -10.56 -2.00 -3.26
C GLN A 302 -10.62 -2.06 -1.73
N ILE A 303 -11.70 -2.62 -1.16
CA ILE A 303 -11.80 -2.83 0.29
C ILE A 303 -10.71 -3.83 0.76
N VAL A 304 -10.52 -4.92 0.02
CA VAL A 304 -9.47 -5.92 0.31
C VAL A 304 -8.07 -5.29 0.21
N ASP A 305 -7.78 -4.57 -0.88
CA ASP A 305 -6.51 -3.88 -1.11
C ASP A 305 -6.22 -2.86 0.01
N GLN A 306 -7.20 -2.05 0.39
CA GLN A 306 -7.06 -1.05 1.45
C GLN A 306 -6.74 -1.71 2.80
N GLN A 307 -7.45 -2.79 3.17
CA GLN A 307 -7.18 -3.50 4.41
C GLN A 307 -5.82 -4.21 4.37
N GLN A 308 -5.45 -4.83 3.24
CA GLN A 308 -4.11 -5.39 3.06
C GLN A 308 -3.03 -4.33 3.27
N ALA A 309 -3.16 -3.16 2.64
CA ALA A 309 -2.19 -2.07 2.74
C ALA A 309 -2.01 -1.57 4.18
N CYS A 310 -3.08 -1.54 4.96
CA CYS A 310 -3.06 -1.03 6.34
C CYS A 310 -2.60 -2.08 7.36
N LEU A 311 -2.99 -3.34 7.18
CA LEU A 311 -2.85 -4.39 8.19
C LEU A 311 -1.61 -5.27 8.01
N MET A 312 -0.96 -5.23 6.85
CA MET A 312 0.34 -5.88 6.67
C MET A 312 1.42 -5.23 7.54
N GLU A 313 2.49 -5.97 7.86
CA GLU A 313 3.60 -5.48 8.67
C GLU A 313 4.93 -5.62 7.90
N PRO A 314 5.63 -4.51 7.61
CA PRO A 314 5.22 -3.12 7.83
C PRO A 314 4.06 -2.70 6.90
N PRO A 315 3.20 -1.74 7.31
CA PRO A 315 2.15 -1.20 6.44
C PRO A 315 2.72 -0.60 5.14
N LEU A 316 1.91 -0.65 4.08
CA LEU A 316 2.34 -0.26 2.73
C LEU A 316 2.61 1.25 2.59
N MET A 317 1.83 2.07 3.28
CA MET A 317 1.88 3.52 3.20
C MET A 317 2.63 4.12 4.38
N ALA A 318 3.46 5.13 4.12
CA ALA A 318 4.24 5.81 5.14
C ALA A 318 3.39 6.44 6.26
N ILE A 319 2.17 6.90 5.93
CA ILE A 319 1.24 7.43 6.93
C ILE A 319 0.76 6.36 7.90
N ASP A 320 0.66 5.11 7.47
CA ASP A 320 0.16 3.99 8.30
C ASP A 320 1.28 3.34 9.10
N ALA A 321 2.52 3.41 8.61
CA ALA A 321 3.73 2.95 9.30
C ALA A 321 4.27 3.94 10.35
N ARG A 322 3.47 4.93 10.77
CA ARG A 322 3.90 5.94 11.73
C ARG A 322 3.99 5.37 13.14
N ASN A 323 5.09 5.67 13.83
CA ASN A 323 5.31 5.27 15.22
C ASN A 323 4.67 6.22 16.23
N TYR A 324 4.27 7.41 15.79
CA TYR A 324 3.69 8.42 16.66
C TYR A 324 2.71 9.32 15.89
N GLU A 325 1.78 9.94 16.62
CA GLU A 325 0.80 10.86 16.06
C GLU A 325 1.41 12.26 15.87
N PRO A 326 1.23 12.90 14.69
CA PRO A 326 1.75 14.23 14.44
C PRO A 326 1.09 15.27 15.35
N LEU A 327 1.87 16.26 15.78
CA LEU A 327 1.35 17.40 16.54
C LEU A 327 0.68 18.41 15.61
N LYS A 328 -0.36 19.07 16.13
CA LYS A 328 -1.01 20.19 15.43
C LYS A 328 -0.23 21.48 15.67
N ALA A 329 0.18 22.12 14.58
CA ALA A 329 0.66 23.50 14.58
C ALA A 329 -0.43 24.45 14.05
N ALA A 330 -0.38 25.72 14.45
CA ALA A 330 -1.20 26.76 13.86
C ALA A 330 -0.42 27.56 12.80
N PRO A 331 -1.05 28.06 11.72
CA PRO A 331 -0.36 28.77 10.65
C PRO A 331 0.32 30.07 11.10
N ASP A 332 -0.15 30.67 12.19
CA ASP A 332 0.38 31.87 12.82
C ASP A 332 1.66 31.62 13.64
N GLU A 333 2.05 30.36 13.84
CA GLU A 333 3.33 29.99 14.43
C GLU A 333 4.52 30.14 13.46
N PHE A 334 4.23 30.35 12.17
CA PHE A 334 5.23 30.44 11.11
C PHE A 334 5.35 31.86 10.55
N TRP A 335 6.58 32.25 10.19
CA TRP A 335 6.83 33.48 9.43
C TRP A 335 7.48 33.15 8.08
N PRO A 336 6.86 33.58 6.96
CA PRO A 336 5.50 34.11 6.83
C PRO A 336 4.43 33.08 7.23
N LYS A 337 3.24 33.56 7.64
CA LYS A 337 2.11 32.69 8.02
C LYS A 337 1.79 31.74 6.88
N ASN A 338 1.82 30.44 7.14
CA ASN A 338 1.63 29.43 6.10
C ASN A 338 1.23 28.07 6.68
N GLU A 339 0.57 27.27 5.84
CA GLU A 339 0.25 25.89 6.13
C GLU A 339 1.46 25.01 5.76
N ILE A 340 2.17 24.47 6.77
CA ILE A 340 3.35 23.63 6.57
C ILE A 340 3.31 22.39 7.45
N MET A 341 4.07 21.38 7.05
CA MET A 341 4.28 20.14 7.79
C MET A 341 5.78 19.86 7.97
N LEU A 342 6.15 19.24 9.08
CA LEU A 342 7.49 18.74 9.36
C LEU A 342 7.53 17.23 9.11
N LEU A 343 8.38 16.82 8.17
CA LEU A 343 8.66 15.41 7.91
C LEU A 343 9.96 15.01 8.60
N ASP A 344 9.91 13.89 9.31
CA ASP A 344 11.06 13.13 9.74
C ASP A 344 11.36 12.05 8.70
N VAL A 345 12.55 12.10 8.12
CA VAL A 345 12.98 11.20 7.05
C VAL A 345 14.22 10.48 7.51
N VAL A 346 14.08 9.18 7.76
CA VAL A 346 15.14 8.30 8.24
C VAL A 346 15.49 7.32 7.13
N PRO A 347 16.68 7.41 6.50
CA PRO A 347 17.07 6.45 5.48
C PRO A 347 17.20 5.03 6.06
N LYS A 348 16.77 4.04 5.29
CA LYS A 348 16.82 2.62 5.67
C LYS A 348 18.18 2.02 5.35
N SER A 349 18.66 1.09 6.17
CA SER A 349 19.95 0.40 6.00
C SER A 349 20.02 -0.58 4.81
N ARG A 350 18.98 -0.64 3.98
CA ARG A 350 18.84 -1.60 2.88
C ARG A 350 19.93 -1.46 1.83
N ASP A 351 20.61 -2.54 1.46
CA ASP A 351 21.61 -2.54 0.37
C ASP A 351 20.98 -3.05 -0.92
N LEU A 352 21.08 -2.24 -1.99
CA LEU A 352 20.56 -2.56 -3.32
C LEU A 352 21.66 -3.03 -4.29
N SER A 353 22.91 -3.18 -3.84
CA SER A 353 23.96 -3.76 -4.68
C SER A 353 23.66 -5.21 -5.02
N VAL A 354 24.03 -5.61 -6.24
CA VAL A 354 23.98 -7.00 -6.68
C VAL A 354 25.42 -7.43 -6.92
N PRO A 355 25.95 -8.39 -6.14
CA PRO A 355 27.35 -8.82 -6.24
C PRO A 355 27.74 -9.10 -7.69
N ASP A 356 28.91 -8.59 -8.10
CA ASP A 356 29.50 -8.76 -9.43
C ASP A 356 28.69 -8.24 -10.64
N LEU A 357 27.48 -7.70 -10.41
CA LEU A 357 26.56 -7.28 -11.47
C LEU A 357 26.20 -5.80 -11.43
N ALA A 358 26.02 -5.22 -10.24
CA ALA A 358 25.45 -3.88 -10.10
C ALA A 358 25.93 -3.15 -8.84
N SER A 359 26.34 -1.90 -9.01
CA SER A 359 26.53 -0.97 -7.90
C SER A 359 25.21 -0.45 -7.34
N LYS A 360 25.25 0.08 -6.11
CA LYS A 360 24.10 0.72 -5.45
C LYS A 360 23.45 1.82 -6.29
N GLY A 361 24.28 2.64 -6.96
CA GLY A 361 23.80 3.72 -7.83
C GLY A 361 23.08 3.21 -9.07
N GLU A 362 23.59 2.15 -9.71
CA GLU A 362 22.96 1.55 -10.88
C GLU A 362 21.60 0.93 -10.52
N THR A 363 21.53 0.16 -9.43
CA THR A 363 20.25 -0.40 -8.97
C THR A 363 19.28 0.68 -8.50
N ALA A 364 19.76 1.76 -7.88
CA ALA A 364 18.91 2.89 -7.48
C ALA A 364 18.30 3.63 -8.69
N ARG A 365 19.05 3.77 -9.79
CA ARG A 365 18.52 4.32 -11.04
C ARG A 365 17.50 3.37 -11.67
N LEU A 366 17.80 2.08 -11.73
CA LEU A 366 16.85 1.07 -12.21
C LEU A 366 15.55 1.11 -11.39
N CYS A 367 15.65 1.23 -10.06
CA CYS A 367 14.49 1.36 -9.18
C CYS A 367 13.58 2.52 -9.59
N GLU A 368 14.14 3.66 -9.95
CA GLU A 368 13.38 4.80 -10.44
C GLU A 368 12.68 4.52 -11.77
N ALA A 369 13.40 4.05 -12.79
CA ALA A 369 12.81 3.79 -14.11
C ALA A 369 11.78 2.67 -14.08
N LEU A 370 12.08 1.56 -13.40
CA LEU A 370 11.19 0.41 -13.29
C LEU A 370 9.90 0.78 -12.55
N LEU A 371 10.00 1.49 -11.41
CA LEU A 371 8.81 1.91 -10.68
C LEU A 371 8.00 2.96 -11.42
N LYS A 372 8.64 3.82 -12.23
CA LYS A 372 7.92 4.75 -13.11
C LYS A 372 7.06 3.97 -14.10
N GLY A 373 7.64 3.07 -14.88
CA GLY A 373 6.92 2.28 -15.88
C GLY A 373 5.85 1.36 -15.28
N LEU A 374 6.12 0.73 -14.13
CA LEU A 374 5.13 -0.10 -13.45
C LEU A 374 3.93 0.71 -12.95
N LEU A 375 4.17 1.81 -12.21
CA LEU A 375 3.12 2.57 -11.53
C LEU A 375 2.38 3.60 -12.41
N GLU A 376 2.76 3.73 -13.69
CA GLU A 376 1.94 4.37 -14.72
C GLU A 376 0.55 3.71 -14.81
N SER A 377 0.51 2.37 -14.78
CA SER A 377 -0.73 1.58 -14.74
C SER A 377 -0.93 0.92 -13.37
N SER A 378 -1.04 1.75 -12.32
CA SER A 378 -1.10 1.28 -10.92
C SER A 378 -2.26 0.34 -10.58
N SER A 379 -3.31 0.30 -11.43
CA SER A 379 -4.49 -0.55 -11.26
C SER A 379 -4.38 -1.95 -11.87
N ARG A 380 -3.45 -2.15 -12.80
CA ARG A 380 -3.18 -3.45 -13.45
C ARG A 380 -2.50 -4.42 -12.50
N PHE A 381 -2.56 -5.69 -12.86
CA PHE A 381 -1.84 -6.74 -12.15
C PHE A 381 -0.35 -6.73 -12.50
N LEU A 382 0.48 -7.13 -11.55
CA LEU A 382 1.94 -7.11 -11.67
C LEU A 382 2.45 -7.91 -12.89
N PRO A 383 1.95 -9.13 -13.18
CA PRO A 383 2.39 -9.86 -14.38
C PRO A 383 2.11 -9.07 -15.67
N GLU A 384 0.91 -8.49 -15.78
CA GLU A 384 0.51 -7.72 -16.96
C GLU A 384 1.38 -6.47 -17.13
N SER A 385 1.66 -5.74 -16.06
CA SER A 385 2.52 -4.56 -16.12
C SER A 385 3.98 -4.90 -16.42
N LEU A 386 4.50 -6.04 -15.94
CA LEU A 386 5.85 -6.48 -16.28
C LEU A 386 6.01 -6.79 -17.77
N GLU A 387 5.04 -7.47 -18.38
CA GLU A 387 5.05 -7.75 -19.82
C GLU A 387 5.00 -6.48 -20.68
N ARG A 388 4.45 -5.37 -20.15
CA ARG A 388 4.48 -4.06 -20.81
C ARG A 388 5.85 -3.41 -20.73
N VAL A 389 6.54 -3.54 -19.60
CA VAL A 389 7.88 -2.98 -19.41
C VAL A 389 8.91 -3.71 -20.28
N ALA A 390 8.86 -5.04 -20.31
CA ALA A 390 9.71 -5.85 -21.18
C ALA A 390 9.05 -7.20 -21.54
N PRO A 391 9.18 -7.66 -22.79
CA PRO A 391 8.62 -8.95 -23.21
C PRO A 391 9.17 -10.12 -22.39
N ASN A 392 8.29 -11.04 -21.96
CA ASN A 392 8.57 -12.20 -21.11
C ASN A 392 9.05 -11.87 -19.69
N ALA A 393 9.05 -10.60 -19.27
CA ALA A 393 9.52 -10.22 -17.94
C ALA A 393 8.71 -10.88 -16.83
N ALA A 394 7.39 -11.05 -16.97
CA ALA A 394 6.59 -11.67 -15.92
C ALA A 394 6.94 -13.15 -15.77
N ARG A 395 7.07 -13.85 -16.89
CA ARG A 395 7.40 -15.29 -16.90
C ARG A 395 8.78 -15.55 -16.31
N ASP A 396 9.77 -14.74 -16.67
CA ASP A 396 11.16 -14.98 -16.32
C ASP A 396 11.51 -14.44 -14.92
N LEU A 397 10.94 -13.30 -14.50
CA LEU A 397 11.29 -12.65 -13.24
C LEU A 397 10.47 -13.15 -12.05
N LEU A 398 9.15 -13.29 -12.17
CA LEU A 398 8.29 -13.61 -11.01
C LEU A 398 8.66 -14.92 -10.29
N PRO A 399 9.13 -15.99 -10.96
CA PRO A 399 9.63 -17.18 -10.27
C PRO A 399 10.83 -16.92 -9.36
N LEU A 400 11.61 -15.87 -9.63
CA LEU A 400 12.81 -15.46 -8.88
C LEU A 400 12.49 -14.46 -7.75
N VAL A 401 11.23 -14.04 -7.60
CA VAL A 401 10.79 -13.05 -6.61
C VAL A 401 9.99 -13.75 -5.49
N PRO A 402 10.65 -14.30 -4.45
CA PRO A 402 9.96 -15.05 -3.40
C PRO A 402 8.97 -14.18 -2.63
N ALA A 403 9.26 -12.90 -2.41
CA ALA A 403 8.33 -11.96 -1.77
C ALA A 403 7.00 -11.81 -2.54
N ALA A 404 6.97 -12.05 -3.86
CA ALA A 404 5.74 -11.98 -4.65
C ALA A 404 4.81 -13.18 -4.41
N ARG A 405 5.29 -14.28 -3.80
CA ARG A 405 4.48 -15.46 -3.47
C ARG A 405 3.97 -15.45 -2.03
N ASP A 406 4.59 -14.67 -1.14
CA ASP A 406 4.24 -14.60 0.27
C ASP A 406 3.29 -13.42 0.56
N PRO A 407 2.02 -13.68 0.94
CA PRO A 407 1.07 -12.61 1.25
C PRO A 407 1.53 -11.67 2.37
N ARG A 408 2.29 -12.18 3.35
CA ARG A 408 2.81 -11.39 4.48
C ARG A 408 3.81 -10.33 4.02
N LYS A 409 4.45 -10.57 2.87
CA LYS A 409 5.40 -9.65 2.24
C LYS A 409 4.79 -8.86 1.08
N GLY A 410 3.46 -8.81 0.97
CA GLY A 410 2.77 -8.10 -0.12
C GLY A 410 2.67 -8.87 -1.44
N GLY A 411 3.08 -10.14 -1.44
CA GLY A 411 2.80 -11.09 -2.52
C GLY A 411 1.37 -11.62 -2.49
N ARG A 412 1.08 -12.57 -3.37
CA ARG A 412 -0.16 -13.37 -3.38
C ARG A 412 0.14 -14.74 -3.96
N LEU A 413 -0.64 -15.74 -3.55
CA LEU A 413 -0.49 -17.09 -4.12
C LEU A 413 -0.73 -17.09 -5.64
N ASN A 414 -1.70 -16.31 -6.10
CA ASN A 414 -1.91 -16.01 -7.51
C ASN A 414 -1.28 -14.65 -7.85
N PRO A 415 -0.21 -14.57 -8.67
CA PRO A 415 0.40 -13.29 -9.06
C PRO A 415 -0.55 -12.33 -9.76
N ASN A 416 -1.61 -12.82 -10.42
CA ASN A 416 -2.68 -12.01 -11.00
C ASN A 416 -3.63 -11.40 -9.95
N ARG A 417 -3.31 -11.51 -8.66
CA ARG A 417 -3.98 -10.78 -7.58
C ARG A 417 -3.12 -9.66 -7.00
N ILE A 418 -1.87 -9.50 -7.45
CA ILE A 418 -0.99 -8.42 -7.02
C ILE A 418 -1.20 -7.26 -7.96
N ARG A 419 -1.88 -6.20 -7.52
CA ARG A 419 -1.92 -4.95 -8.30
C ARG A 419 -0.62 -4.19 -8.13
N VAL A 420 -0.20 -3.46 -9.15
CA VAL A 420 1.07 -2.72 -9.08
C VAL A 420 1.10 -1.72 -7.92
N ARG A 421 0.00 -1.03 -7.61
CA ARG A 421 -0.07 -0.15 -6.43
C ARG A 421 0.21 -0.85 -5.09
N MET A 422 0.01 -2.17 -5.03
CA MET A 422 0.13 -2.99 -3.82
C MET A 422 1.53 -3.57 -3.62
N ILE A 423 2.47 -3.39 -4.55
CA ILE A 423 3.80 -3.99 -4.41
C ILE A 423 4.51 -3.45 -3.17
N SER A 424 4.93 -4.35 -2.29
CA SER A 424 5.67 -3.99 -1.08
C SER A 424 7.11 -3.62 -1.41
N GLU A 425 7.82 -3.09 -0.42
CA GLU A 425 9.26 -2.86 -0.55
C GLU A 425 10.05 -4.14 -0.83
N ASP A 426 9.67 -5.26 -0.20
CA ASP A 426 10.37 -6.53 -0.38
C ASP A 426 10.16 -7.08 -1.78
N VAL A 427 8.94 -6.98 -2.32
CA VAL A 427 8.65 -7.34 -3.72
C VAL A 427 9.47 -6.48 -4.68
N ILE A 428 9.57 -5.16 -4.43
CA ILE A 428 10.37 -4.26 -5.27
C ILE A 428 11.84 -4.67 -5.24
N VAL A 429 12.40 -4.95 -4.07
CA VAL A 429 13.83 -5.27 -3.90
C VAL A 429 14.20 -6.59 -4.55
N ASP A 430 13.39 -7.63 -4.33
CA ASP A 430 13.60 -8.92 -4.97
C ASP A 430 13.43 -8.81 -6.50
N LEU A 431 12.47 -8.02 -6.97
CA LEU A 431 12.30 -7.75 -8.40
C LEU A 431 13.49 -7.01 -9.01
N LEU A 432 14.09 -6.04 -8.30
CA LEU A 432 15.30 -5.35 -8.76
C LEU A 432 16.49 -6.29 -8.87
N ARG A 433 16.65 -7.20 -7.90
CA ARG A 433 17.70 -8.23 -7.95
C ARG A 433 17.48 -9.17 -9.15
N ALA A 434 16.27 -9.71 -9.28
CA ALA A 434 15.90 -10.58 -10.41
C ALA A 434 16.11 -9.86 -11.76
N TRP A 435 15.74 -8.58 -11.85
CA TRP A 435 15.95 -7.77 -13.04
C TRP A 435 17.43 -7.60 -13.37
N MET A 436 18.29 -7.35 -12.37
CA MET A 436 19.73 -7.20 -12.62
C MET A 436 20.38 -8.52 -13.05
N GLU A 437 19.89 -9.66 -12.57
CA GLU A 437 20.36 -10.99 -12.95
C GLU A 437 19.79 -11.46 -14.31
N TRP A 438 18.72 -10.82 -14.81
CA TRP A 438 18.04 -11.23 -16.04
C TRP A 438 18.87 -10.93 -17.30
N PRO A 439 19.28 -11.96 -18.07
CA PRO A 439 20.16 -11.77 -19.23
C PRO A 439 19.50 -11.02 -20.40
N PHE A 440 18.17 -11.01 -20.45
CA PHE A 440 17.40 -10.38 -21.54
C PHE A 440 16.84 -9.01 -21.17
N LYS A 441 17.27 -8.43 -20.04
CA LYS A 441 16.78 -7.12 -19.60
C LYS A 441 17.10 -6.04 -20.65
N PRO A 442 16.14 -5.15 -20.98
CA PRO A 442 16.40 -3.97 -21.79
C PRO A 442 17.51 -3.09 -21.19
N SER A 443 18.14 -2.27 -22.02
CA SER A 443 19.08 -1.28 -21.52
C SER A 443 18.35 -0.21 -20.70
N MET A 444 19.09 0.50 -19.84
CA MET A 444 18.51 1.59 -19.04
C MET A 444 17.88 2.67 -19.93
N THR A 445 18.54 2.99 -21.04
CA THR A 445 18.04 3.96 -22.03
C THR A 445 16.73 3.49 -22.66
N ASP A 446 16.59 2.19 -22.97
CA ASP A 446 15.36 1.64 -23.53
C ASP A 446 14.19 1.75 -22.54
N LEU A 447 14.45 1.51 -21.25
CA LEU A 447 13.45 1.67 -20.18
C LEU A 447 12.97 3.12 -20.02
N GLU A 448 13.91 4.07 -20.05
CA GLU A 448 13.58 5.49 -19.95
C GLU A 448 12.74 5.94 -21.15
N LEU A 449 13.15 5.57 -22.37
CA LEU A 449 12.42 5.89 -23.60
C LEU A 449 11.03 5.24 -23.65
N ALA A 450 10.89 4.01 -23.17
CA ALA A 450 9.59 3.34 -23.08
C ALA A 450 8.62 4.15 -22.21
N SER A 451 9.08 4.63 -21.04
CA SER A 451 8.25 5.46 -20.14
C SER A 451 7.85 6.81 -20.75
N GLU A 452 8.73 7.45 -21.52
CA GLU A 452 8.44 8.74 -22.15
C GLU A 452 7.49 8.62 -23.35
N SER A 453 7.59 7.52 -24.10
CA SER A 453 6.75 7.27 -25.27
C SER A 453 5.26 7.08 -24.92
N GLU A 454 4.96 6.52 -23.74
CA GLU A 454 3.58 6.36 -23.27
C GLU A 454 3.03 7.67 -22.66
N GLU A 455 3.84 8.48 -21.99
CA GLU A 455 3.45 9.82 -21.50
C GLU A 455 3.03 10.76 -22.65
N ALA A 456 3.67 10.65 -23.81
CA ALA A 456 3.30 11.42 -25.02
C ALA A 456 1.96 10.97 -25.64
N GLY A 457 1.51 9.75 -25.37
CA GLY A 457 0.21 9.21 -25.82
C GLY A 457 -0.95 9.42 -24.83
N GLY A 458 -0.66 9.80 -23.58
CA GLY A 458 -1.62 9.94 -22.48
C GLY A 458 -2.38 11.27 -22.41
N VAL A 459 -2.66 11.94 -23.53
CA VAL A 459 -3.64 13.04 -23.54
C VAL A 459 -5.01 12.44 -23.81
N THR A 460 -5.74 12.10 -22.73
CA THR A 460 -7.21 12.13 -22.55
C THR A 460 -7.64 11.02 -21.59
N GLU A 461 -8.15 11.42 -20.41
CA GLU A 461 -9.40 10.92 -19.83
C GLU A 461 -9.61 11.58 -18.45
N GLY A 462 -10.57 12.51 -18.37
CA GLY A 462 -11.32 12.72 -17.12
C GLY A 462 -11.17 14.04 -16.35
N GLU A 463 -10.83 15.17 -16.97
CA GLU A 463 -11.33 16.47 -16.47
C GLU A 463 -12.49 16.90 -17.35
N VAL A 464 -13.68 16.37 -17.05
CA VAL A 464 -14.92 17.05 -17.43
C VAL A 464 -15.10 18.14 -16.38
N GLU A 465 -14.61 19.33 -16.70
CA GLU A 465 -15.05 20.57 -16.08
C GLU A 465 -16.58 20.66 -16.20
N SER A 466 -17.25 20.88 -15.08
CA SER A 466 -18.60 21.42 -15.07
C SER A 466 -18.56 22.76 -14.36
N GLU A 467 -18.88 23.80 -15.12
CA GLU A 467 -19.31 25.12 -14.64
C GLU A 467 -20.44 25.04 -13.58
#